data_AF-K2CYJ3-F1
#
_entry.id   AF-K2CYJ3-F1
#
_cell.length_a   1.000
_cell.length_b   1.000
_cell.length_c   1.000
_cell.angle_alpha   90.00
_cell.angle_beta   90.00
_cell.angle_gamma   90.00
#
_symmetry.space_group_name_H-M   'P 1'
#
loop_
_entity.id
_entity.type
_entity.pdbx_description
1 polymer ?
#
loop_
_entity_poly.entity_id
_entity_poly.type
_entity_poly.pdbx_seq_one_letter_code
_entity_poly.pdbx_strand_id
1 'polypeptide(L)'
;MSSYPILWRKSNVNKTVLKRSYYITTAIPYVNAKPHIGFALELVQSDVLARYQRIAGSDTYFLSGVDENSLKNVRAAEAASLTTQQLCDQNSAVFQELIQQLHISTDQFVRTSQPPHHLGAQTLWSACRPEDIYTQTYEGQYCVGCEAYYTADELVDGKCPEHLTVPEQVKEDNYFFRLSAYQEQLKKLIESGDVQIYPKFRKNEVLSFIQMGLKDFSISRSRARAKDWGVPVPGDASQVMYVWFDALSNYITALGYGSADTTKFMRYWPADLHVIGKGISRFH
;
A
#
# COMPACT_ATOMS: atom_id res chain seq x y z
N MET A 1 -13.73 23.78 18.77
CA MET A 1 -13.15 24.59 17.66
C MET A 1 -11.88 23.87 17.25
N SER A 2 -11.76 23.14 16.14
CA SER A 2 -12.22 23.35 14.77
C SER A 2 -12.67 22.01 14.18
N SER A 3 -13.92 21.93 13.72
CA SER A 3 -14.48 20.77 13.04
C SER A 3 -14.48 21.04 11.53
N TYR A 4 -13.64 20.35 10.78
CA TYR A 4 -13.67 20.35 9.31
C TYR A 4 -14.88 19.54 8.83
N PRO A 5 -15.87 20.13 8.15
CA PRO A 5 -16.96 19.36 7.57
C PRO A 5 -16.51 18.74 6.24
N ILE A 6 -16.63 17.41 6.14
CA ILE A 6 -16.51 16.68 4.88
C ILE A 6 -17.72 17.05 4.01
N LEU A 7 -17.52 18.01 3.10
CA LEU A 7 -18.51 18.42 2.12
C LEU A 7 -18.49 17.46 0.92
N TRP A 8 -19.41 16.51 0.93
CA TRP A 8 -19.84 15.83 -0.31
C TRP A 8 -20.41 16.89 -1.25
N ARG A 9 -19.75 17.09 -2.41
CA ARG A 9 -20.12 18.10 -3.41
C ARG A 9 -21.56 17.88 -3.90
N LYS A 10 -22.48 18.75 -3.47
CA LYS A 10 -23.68 19.06 -4.24
C LYS A 10 -23.29 20.05 -5.34
N SER A 11 -23.49 19.63 -6.58
CA SER A 11 -23.21 20.37 -7.80
C SER A 11 -24.14 21.58 -7.97
N ASN A 12 -23.57 22.78 -8.13
CA ASN A 12 -24.02 23.82 -9.07
C ASN A 12 -23.20 25.11 -8.92
N VAL A 13 -22.08 25.25 -9.65
CA VAL A 13 -21.50 26.56 -10.03
C VAL A 13 -20.68 26.42 -11.34
N ASN A 14 -21.01 27.26 -12.33
CA ASN A 14 -20.34 27.68 -13.58
C ASN A 14 -19.35 26.73 -14.32
N LYS A 15 -19.75 26.35 -15.54
CA LYS A 15 -19.00 25.54 -16.52
C LYS A 15 -17.90 26.34 -17.23
N THR A 16 -16.76 26.56 -16.59
CA THR A 16 -15.52 26.14 -17.26
C THR A 16 -15.56 24.62 -17.24
N VAL A 17 -15.40 23.95 -18.38
CA VAL A 17 -15.35 22.48 -18.39
C VAL A 17 -14.06 22.07 -17.70
N LEU A 18 -14.08 22.02 -16.37
CA LEU A 18 -13.01 21.43 -15.59
C LEU A 18 -12.89 19.99 -16.08
N LYS A 19 -11.74 19.66 -16.68
CA LYS A 19 -11.44 18.28 -17.08
C LYS A 19 -11.65 17.40 -15.85
N ARG A 20 -12.43 16.34 -16.01
CA ARG A 20 -12.59 15.31 -14.97
C ARG A 20 -11.19 14.77 -14.66
N SER A 21 -10.79 14.79 -13.38
CA SER A 21 -9.57 14.10 -12.96
C SER A 21 -9.77 12.59 -13.06
N TYR A 22 -8.70 11.88 -13.43
CA TYR A 22 -8.67 10.43 -13.44
C TYR A 22 -7.38 9.96 -12.78
N TYR A 23 -7.46 9.27 -11.64
CA TYR A 23 -6.29 8.78 -10.94
C TYR A 23 -6.20 7.25 -10.98
N ILE A 24 -5.14 6.73 -11.60
CA ILE A 24 -4.88 5.31 -11.73
C ILE A 24 -3.53 4.96 -11.12
N THR A 25 -3.45 3.81 -10.44
CA THR A 25 -2.21 3.32 -9.85
C THR A 25 -1.94 1.86 -10.21
N THR A 26 -0.67 1.48 -10.22
CA THR A 26 -0.26 0.07 -10.06
C THR A 26 -0.01 -0.24 -8.59
N ALA A 27 0.17 -1.51 -8.24
CA ALA A 27 0.83 -1.89 -7.00
C ALA A 27 2.31 -1.45 -7.03
N ILE A 28 2.92 -1.39 -5.84
CA ILE A 28 4.35 -1.10 -5.68
C ILE A 28 5.10 -2.39 -5.27
N PRO A 29 5.83 -3.05 -6.19
CA PRO A 29 6.51 -4.30 -5.88
C PRO A 29 7.72 -4.10 -4.97
N TYR A 30 8.04 -5.14 -4.20
CA TYR A 30 9.30 -5.21 -3.48
C TYR A 30 10.49 -5.25 -4.44
N VAL A 31 11.56 -4.56 -4.08
CA VAL A 31 12.81 -4.48 -4.86
C VAL A 31 13.83 -5.53 -4.45
N ASN A 32 13.40 -6.64 -3.84
CA ASN A 32 14.29 -7.72 -3.40
C ASN A 32 14.75 -8.63 -4.56
N ALA A 33 14.15 -8.48 -5.75
CA ALA A 33 14.47 -9.23 -6.96
C ALA A 33 14.20 -8.40 -8.21
N LYS A 34 14.73 -8.86 -9.35
CA LYS A 34 14.48 -8.24 -10.67
C LYS A 34 13.00 -8.38 -11.07
N PRO A 35 12.45 -7.43 -11.84
CA PRO A 35 11.08 -7.53 -12.31
C PRO A 35 10.89 -8.73 -13.24
N HIS A 36 9.71 -9.36 -13.14
CA HIS A 36 9.26 -10.42 -14.04
C HIS A 36 8.05 -9.98 -14.87
N ILE A 37 7.61 -10.82 -15.82
CA ILE A 37 6.50 -10.54 -16.74
C ILE A 37 5.19 -10.12 -16.05
N GLY A 38 4.91 -10.61 -14.84
CA GLY A 38 3.74 -10.19 -14.07
C GLY A 38 3.69 -8.68 -13.78
N PHE A 39 4.82 -8.04 -13.47
CA PHE A 39 4.87 -6.58 -13.26
C PHE A 39 4.72 -5.83 -14.57
N ALA A 40 5.36 -6.32 -15.64
CA ALA A 40 5.20 -5.75 -16.98
C ALA A 40 3.73 -5.78 -17.43
N LEU A 41 3.01 -6.87 -17.15
CA LEU A 41 1.59 -7.00 -17.48
C LEU A 41 0.75 -5.94 -16.75
N GLU A 42 0.93 -5.79 -15.43
CA GLU A 42 0.20 -4.80 -14.63
C GLU A 42 0.48 -3.36 -15.11
N LEU A 43 1.75 -3.04 -15.39
CA LEU A 43 2.17 -1.75 -15.94
C LEU A 43 1.51 -1.46 -17.29
N VAL A 44 1.58 -2.41 -18.25
CA VAL A 44 1.02 -2.23 -19.60
C VAL A 44 -0.51 -2.10 -19.56
N GLN A 45 -1.20 -2.92 -18.76
CA GLN A 45 -2.66 -2.83 -18.62
C GLN A 45 -3.09 -1.48 -18.05
N SER A 46 -2.38 -0.99 -17.04
CA SER A 46 -2.64 0.31 -16.42
C SER A 46 -2.33 1.46 -17.39
N ASP A 47 -1.25 1.34 -18.16
CA ASP A 47 -0.86 2.33 -19.17
C ASP A 47 -1.88 2.49 -20.29
N VAL A 48 -2.43 1.38 -20.79
CA VAL A 48 -3.50 1.40 -21.80
C VAL A 48 -4.71 2.18 -21.29
N LEU A 49 -5.10 1.96 -20.03
CA LEU A 49 -6.22 2.69 -19.41
C LEU A 49 -5.90 4.16 -19.18
N ALA A 50 -4.70 4.48 -18.69
CA ALA A 50 -4.25 5.86 -18.48
C ALA A 50 -4.23 6.64 -19.81
N ARG A 51 -3.67 6.05 -20.87
CA ARG A 51 -3.65 6.64 -22.22
C ARG A 51 -5.04 6.82 -22.79
N TYR A 52 -5.92 5.82 -22.64
CA TYR A 52 -7.31 5.92 -23.06
C TYR A 52 -8.01 7.10 -22.39
N GLN A 53 -7.84 7.29 -21.07
CA GLN A 53 -8.43 8.39 -20.33
C GLN A 53 -7.89 9.76 -20.77
N ARG A 54 -6.58 9.86 -21.03
CA ARG A 54 -5.98 11.07 -21.60
C ARG A 54 -6.56 11.39 -22.99
N ILE A 55 -6.69 10.40 -23.86
CA ILE A 55 -7.30 10.55 -25.21
C ILE A 55 -8.78 10.96 -25.09
N ALA A 56 -9.50 10.41 -24.12
CA ALA A 56 -10.89 10.76 -23.82
C ALA A 56 -11.05 12.17 -23.19
N GLY A 57 -9.95 12.88 -22.93
CA GLY A 57 -9.95 14.27 -22.45
C GLY A 57 -9.88 14.41 -20.93
N SER A 58 -9.77 13.31 -20.18
CA SER A 58 -9.59 13.33 -18.73
C SER A 58 -8.21 13.89 -18.36
N ASP A 59 -8.16 14.64 -17.27
CA ASP A 59 -6.92 15.05 -16.63
C ASP A 59 -6.38 13.89 -15.80
N THR A 60 -5.49 13.11 -16.39
CA THR A 60 -5.11 11.79 -15.86
C THR A 60 -3.78 11.85 -15.12
N TYR A 61 -3.75 11.29 -13.92
CA TYR A 61 -2.53 11.01 -13.16
C TYR A 61 -2.33 9.50 -13.05
N PHE A 62 -1.17 9.01 -13.49
CA PHE A 62 -0.81 7.60 -13.44
C PHE A 62 0.41 7.40 -12.52
N LEU A 63 0.17 6.77 -11.37
CA LEU A 63 1.22 6.44 -10.40
C LEU A 63 1.68 4.99 -10.55
N SER A 64 3.00 4.80 -10.50
CA SER A 64 3.62 3.52 -10.19
C SER A 64 4.75 3.75 -9.19
N GLY A 65 5.49 2.72 -8.82
CA GLY A 65 6.58 2.84 -7.87
C GLY A 65 7.09 1.50 -7.39
N VAL A 66 7.79 1.52 -6.27
CA VAL A 66 8.36 0.34 -5.61
C VAL A 66 8.26 0.46 -4.10
N ASP A 67 8.09 -0.69 -3.45
CA ASP A 67 8.16 -0.81 -2.01
C ASP A 67 9.57 -1.20 -1.55
N GLU A 68 10.21 -0.26 -0.89
CA GLU A 68 11.56 -0.38 -0.38
C GLU A 68 11.57 -0.74 1.10
N ASN A 69 10.50 -0.53 1.87
CA ASN A 69 10.46 -0.67 3.33
C ASN A 69 10.03 -2.07 3.81
N SER A 70 10.70 -3.12 3.28
CA SER A 70 10.42 -4.53 3.60
C SER A 70 11.63 -5.27 4.19
N LEU A 71 11.36 -6.29 5.02
CA LEU A 71 12.42 -7.18 5.53
C LEU A 71 12.99 -8.06 4.41
N LYS A 72 12.22 -8.30 3.34
CA LYS A 72 12.70 -8.98 2.13
C LYS A 72 13.85 -8.22 1.48
N ASN A 73 13.77 -6.90 1.40
CA ASN A 73 14.85 -6.07 0.86
C ASN A 73 16.09 -6.11 1.75
N VAL A 74 15.91 -6.06 3.08
CA VAL A 74 17.01 -6.19 4.05
C VAL A 74 17.72 -7.54 3.89
N ARG A 75 16.99 -8.66 3.87
CA ARG A 75 17.59 -10.00 3.71
C ARG A 75 18.26 -10.19 2.35
N ALA A 76 17.69 -9.64 1.29
CA ALA A 76 18.29 -9.68 -0.04
C ALA A 76 19.60 -8.87 -0.10
N ALA A 77 19.65 -7.72 0.59
CA ALA A 77 20.85 -6.89 0.68
C ALA A 77 21.95 -7.62 1.46
N GLU A 78 21.63 -8.21 2.61
CA GLU A 78 22.57 -9.04 3.39
C GLU A 78 23.12 -10.21 2.57
N ALA A 79 22.27 -10.94 1.84
CA ALA A 79 22.68 -12.04 0.98
C ALA A 79 23.57 -11.59 -0.20
N ALA A 80 23.37 -10.36 -0.68
CA ALA A 80 24.20 -9.74 -1.71
C ALA A 80 25.43 -9.00 -1.17
N SER A 81 25.64 -8.99 0.15
CA SER A 81 26.71 -8.19 0.81
C SER A 81 26.65 -6.69 0.48
N LEU A 82 25.44 -6.14 0.38
CA LEU A 82 25.15 -4.72 0.14
C LEU A 82 24.45 -4.10 1.34
N THR A 83 24.47 -2.78 1.45
CA THR A 83 23.52 -2.09 2.34
C THR A 83 22.11 -2.14 1.74
N THR A 84 21.07 -2.07 2.58
CA THR A 84 19.68 -2.06 2.09
C THR A 84 19.41 -0.91 1.11
N GLN A 85 19.94 0.29 1.40
CA GLN A 85 19.85 1.44 0.49
C GLN A 85 20.49 1.14 -0.87
N GLN A 86 21.69 0.54 -0.90
CA GLN A 86 22.37 0.19 -2.15
C GLN A 86 21.56 -0.80 -2.98
N LEU A 87 21.01 -1.84 -2.35
CA LEU A 87 20.14 -2.80 -3.05
C LEU A 87 18.90 -2.11 -3.62
N CYS A 88 18.22 -1.29 -2.81
CA CYS A 88 17.02 -0.57 -3.22
C CYS A 88 17.30 0.40 -4.37
N ASP A 89 18.39 1.18 -4.31
CA ASP A 89 18.79 2.09 -5.38
C ASP A 89 19.09 1.35 -6.68
N GLN A 90 19.84 0.24 -6.61
CA GLN A 90 20.16 -0.57 -7.80
C GLN A 90 18.91 -1.20 -8.42
N ASN A 91 18.07 -1.84 -7.61
CA ASN A 91 16.93 -2.58 -8.13
C ASN A 91 15.77 -1.66 -8.54
N SER A 92 15.55 -0.53 -7.84
CA SER A 92 14.58 0.49 -8.28
C SER A 92 14.95 1.08 -9.64
N ALA A 93 16.24 1.25 -9.95
CA ALA A 93 16.69 1.67 -11.27
C ALA A 93 16.30 0.66 -12.37
N VAL A 94 16.35 -0.66 -12.08
CA VAL A 94 15.90 -1.70 -13.03
C VAL A 94 14.39 -1.62 -13.28
N PHE A 95 13.57 -1.31 -12.26
CA PHE A 95 12.14 -1.08 -12.46
C PHE A 95 11.85 0.18 -13.29
N GLN A 96 12.62 1.25 -13.10
CA GLN A 96 12.52 2.45 -13.92
C GLN A 96 12.95 2.20 -15.38
N GLU A 97 14.00 1.40 -15.59
CA GLU A 97 14.42 0.97 -16.92
C GLU A 97 13.31 0.16 -17.61
N LEU A 98 12.64 -0.76 -16.89
CA LEU A 98 11.50 -1.50 -17.44
C LEU A 98 10.37 -0.56 -17.90
N ILE A 99 10.02 0.45 -17.09
CA ILE A 99 9.02 1.48 -17.43
C ILE A 99 9.43 2.21 -18.72
N GLN A 100 10.71 2.56 -18.86
CA GLN A 100 11.23 3.21 -20.06
C GLN A 100 11.18 2.30 -21.29
N GLN A 101 11.65 1.05 -21.18
CA GLN A 101 11.68 0.08 -22.28
C GLN A 101 10.29 -0.29 -22.79
N LEU A 102 9.30 -0.32 -21.90
CA LEU A 102 7.89 -0.57 -22.24
C LEU A 102 7.16 0.71 -22.66
N HIS A 103 7.81 1.87 -22.65
CA HIS A 103 7.24 3.18 -22.93
C HIS A 103 5.99 3.49 -22.09
N ILE A 104 6.01 3.13 -20.81
CA ILE A 104 4.92 3.37 -19.88
C ILE A 104 4.83 4.87 -19.56
N SER A 105 3.62 5.41 -19.58
CA SER A 105 3.32 6.83 -19.41
C SER A 105 2.96 7.20 -17.97
N THR A 106 3.71 6.71 -16.98
CA THR A 106 3.51 7.11 -15.58
C THR A 106 3.87 8.59 -15.39
N ASP A 107 3.06 9.32 -14.62
CA ASP A 107 3.34 10.70 -14.23
C ASP A 107 4.30 10.79 -13.04
N GLN A 108 4.38 9.72 -12.24
CA GLN A 108 5.29 9.63 -11.10
C GLN A 108 5.69 8.18 -10.81
N PHE A 109 6.93 8.01 -10.38
CA PHE A 109 7.47 6.77 -9.82
C PHE A 109 7.82 6.99 -8.34
N VAL A 110 7.04 6.41 -7.42
CA VAL A 110 7.25 6.55 -5.97
C VAL A 110 8.22 5.50 -5.44
N ARG A 111 9.05 5.87 -4.47
CA ARG A 111 9.92 4.97 -3.71
C ARG A 111 9.65 5.17 -2.23
N THR A 112 9.28 4.12 -1.49
CA THR A 112 8.84 4.27 -0.09
C THR A 112 9.97 4.66 0.88
N SER A 113 11.25 4.48 0.52
CA SER A 113 12.38 4.96 1.34
C SER A 113 12.59 6.49 1.30
N GLN A 114 11.88 7.20 0.42
CA GLN A 114 12.12 8.63 0.23
C GLN A 114 11.45 9.50 1.32
N PRO A 115 12.09 10.60 1.74
CA PRO A 115 11.57 11.46 2.81
C PRO A 115 10.11 11.96 2.64
N PRO A 116 9.65 12.35 1.43
CA PRO A 116 8.25 12.76 1.25
C PRO A 116 7.23 11.65 1.58
N HIS A 117 7.58 10.39 1.31
CA HIS A 117 6.74 9.26 1.67
C HIS A 117 6.70 9.07 3.20
N HIS A 118 7.86 9.12 3.86
CA HIS A 118 7.95 8.97 5.32
C HIS A 118 7.06 9.99 6.04
N LEU A 119 7.10 11.26 5.60
CA LEU A 119 6.27 12.31 6.18
C LEU A 119 4.77 12.03 6.02
N GLY A 120 4.35 11.61 4.83
CA GLY A 120 2.95 11.30 4.55
C GLY A 120 2.45 10.06 5.31
N ALA A 121 3.28 9.02 5.42
CA ALA A 121 2.97 7.81 6.19
C ALA A 121 2.85 8.12 7.70
N GLN A 122 3.77 8.93 8.25
CA GLN A 122 3.68 9.41 9.63
C GLN A 122 2.45 10.30 9.86
N THR A 123 2.08 11.10 8.87
CA THR A 123 0.83 11.90 8.91
C THR A 123 -0.40 10.99 8.95
N LEU A 124 -0.43 9.92 8.16
CA LEU A 124 -1.51 8.94 8.17
C LEU A 124 -1.63 8.26 9.55
N TRP A 125 -0.50 7.86 10.12
CA TRP A 125 -0.44 7.31 11.48
C TRP A 125 -1.04 8.26 12.50
N SER A 126 -0.65 9.54 12.49
CA SER A 126 -1.17 10.55 13.40
C SER A 126 -2.63 10.94 13.14
N ALA A 127 -3.18 10.60 11.98
CA ALA A 127 -4.59 10.84 11.65
C ALA A 127 -5.53 9.75 12.19
N CYS A 128 -5.00 8.58 12.58
CA CYS A 128 -5.78 7.55 13.25
C CYS A 128 -6.34 8.05 14.59
N ARG A 129 -7.51 7.57 14.97
CA ARG A 129 -8.06 7.89 16.29
C ARG A 129 -7.24 7.19 17.37
N PRO A 130 -7.14 7.75 18.60
CA PRO A 130 -6.38 7.12 19.68
C PRO A 130 -6.79 5.67 19.96
N GLU A 131 -8.05 5.30 19.76
CA GLU A 131 -8.56 3.94 19.94
C GLU A 131 -8.24 2.97 18.79
N ASP A 132 -7.85 3.50 17.61
CA ASP A 132 -7.55 2.70 16.42
C ASP A 132 -6.18 2.02 16.52
N ILE A 133 -5.24 2.61 17.27
CA ILE A 133 -3.88 2.11 17.42
C ILE A 133 -3.62 1.78 18.88
N TYR A 134 -3.19 0.55 19.16
CA TYR A 134 -2.85 0.09 20.51
C TYR A 134 -1.63 -0.82 20.49
N THR A 135 -0.95 -0.97 21.63
CA THR A 135 0.20 -1.89 21.75
C THR A 135 -0.24 -3.26 22.22
N GLN A 136 0.41 -4.31 21.70
CA GLN A 136 0.19 -5.68 22.12
C GLN A 136 1.47 -6.50 21.91
N THR A 137 1.81 -7.34 22.89
CA THR A 137 2.78 -8.43 22.69
C THR A 137 2.15 -9.46 21.79
N TYR A 138 2.71 -9.63 20.59
CA TYR A 138 2.24 -10.62 19.64
C TYR A 138 3.22 -11.78 19.58
N GLU A 139 2.67 -12.99 19.62
CA GLU A 139 3.40 -14.24 19.41
C GLU A 139 2.70 -15.05 18.32
N GLY A 140 3.39 -15.38 17.23
CA GLY A 140 2.77 -16.12 16.13
C GLY A 140 3.68 -16.46 14.97
N GLN A 141 3.08 -17.12 13.98
CA GLN A 141 3.73 -17.66 12.80
C GLN A 141 3.83 -16.58 11.71
N TYR A 142 5.04 -16.16 11.39
CA TYR A 142 5.31 -15.04 10.48
C TYR A 142 5.88 -15.49 9.14
N CYS A 143 5.18 -15.20 8.04
CA CYS A 143 5.71 -15.41 6.70
C CYS A 143 6.43 -14.14 6.22
N VAL A 144 7.75 -14.24 6.09
CA VAL A 144 8.59 -13.17 5.53
C VAL A 144 8.27 -12.90 4.08
N GLY A 145 7.83 -13.91 3.33
CA GLY A 145 7.39 -13.78 1.95
C GLY A 145 6.17 -12.86 1.81
N CYS A 146 5.14 -13.10 2.62
CA CYS A 146 3.91 -12.30 2.59
C CYS A 146 4.03 -10.99 3.34
N GLU A 147 5.07 -10.83 4.17
CA GLU A 147 5.09 -9.81 5.22
C GLU A 147 3.73 -9.85 5.93
N ALA A 148 3.38 -11.02 6.48
CA ALA A 148 2.14 -11.21 7.21
C ALA A 148 2.25 -12.33 8.26
N TYR A 149 1.47 -12.18 9.32
CA TYR A 149 1.26 -13.23 10.30
C TYR A 149 0.13 -14.16 9.87
N TYR A 150 0.25 -15.43 10.24
CA TYR A 150 -0.72 -16.48 9.98
C TYR A 150 -1.10 -17.17 11.29
N THR A 151 -2.37 -17.50 11.43
CA THR A 151 -2.84 -18.45 12.45
C THR A 151 -2.67 -19.88 11.96
N ALA A 152 -2.70 -20.86 12.88
CA ALA A 152 -2.52 -22.27 12.53
C ALA A 152 -3.52 -22.75 11.46
N ASP A 153 -4.77 -22.27 11.52
CA ASP A 153 -5.84 -22.63 10.57
C ASP A 153 -5.66 -22.00 9.18
N GLU A 154 -4.84 -20.96 9.05
CA GLU A 154 -4.54 -20.31 7.76
C GLU A 154 -3.33 -20.95 7.06
N LEU A 155 -2.62 -21.85 7.73
CA LEU A 155 -1.49 -22.60 7.17
C LEU A 155 -1.98 -23.87 6.47
N VAL A 156 -1.38 -24.17 5.31
CA VAL A 156 -1.61 -25.41 4.57
C VAL A 156 -0.41 -26.32 4.79
N ASP A 157 -0.62 -27.46 5.44
CA ASP A 157 0.45 -28.39 5.84
C ASP A 157 1.57 -27.70 6.65
N GLY A 158 1.20 -26.76 7.53
CA GLY A 158 2.13 -25.99 8.35
C GLY A 158 2.92 -24.92 7.57
N LYS A 159 2.54 -24.62 6.33
CA LYS A 159 3.22 -23.66 5.45
C LYS A 159 2.31 -22.50 5.05
N CYS A 160 2.93 -21.36 4.74
CA CYS A 160 2.23 -20.22 4.16
C CYS A 160 1.59 -20.62 2.81
N PRO A 161 0.30 -20.33 2.57
CA PRO A 161 -0.41 -20.74 1.36
C PRO A 161 0.13 -20.09 0.07
N GLU A 162 0.78 -18.93 0.17
CA GLU A 162 1.32 -18.21 -0.99
C GLU A 162 2.75 -18.64 -1.35
N HIS A 163 3.61 -18.82 -0.35
CA HIS A 163 5.04 -19.07 -0.55
C HIS A 163 5.45 -20.52 -0.32
N LEU A 164 4.57 -21.34 0.26
CA LEU A 164 4.80 -22.75 0.56
C LEU A 164 6.04 -22.98 1.45
N THR A 165 6.35 -21.98 2.29
CA THR A 165 7.44 -22.01 3.27
C THR A 165 6.89 -22.07 4.69
N VAL A 166 7.67 -22.66 5.60
CA VAL A 166 7.33 -22.70 7.03
C VAL A 166 7.53 -21.28 7.61
N PRO A 167 6.51 -20.68 8.24
CA PRO A 167 6.64 -19.37 8.89
C PRO A 167 7.62 -19.40 10.07
N GLU A 168 8.17 -18.24 10.43
CA GLU A 168 9.04 -18.07 11.60
C GLU A 168 8.18 -17.80 12.85
N GLN A 169 8.51 -18.43 13.99
CA GLN A 169 7.89 -18.06 15.26
C GLN A 169 8.48 -16.73 15.73
N VAL A 170 7.65 -15.70 15.84
CA VAL A 170 8.06 -14.36 16.25
C VAL A 170 7.29 -13.94 17.49
N LYS A 171 7.99 -13.35 18.46
CA LYS A 171 7.39 -12.75 19.66
C LYS A 171 7.92 -11.34 19.86
N GLU A 172 7.07 -10.33 19.67
CA GLU A 172 7.47 -8.91 19.74
C GLU A 172 6.32 -8.02 20.26
N ASP A 173 6.69 -6.92 20.92
CA ASP A 173 5.77 -5.83 21.24
C ASP A 173 5.63 -4.92 20.04
N ASN A 174 4.43 -4.89 19.46
CA ASN A 174 4.14 -4.08 18.28
C ASN A 174 2.89 -3.22 18.52
N TYR A 175 2.76 -2.19 17.71
CA TYR A 175 1.50 -1.48 17.52
C TYR A 175 0.59 -2.29 16.59
N PHE A 176 -0.70 -2.27 16.89
CA PHE A 176 -1.78 -2.93 16.17
C PHE A 176 -2.81 -1.92 15.73
N PHE A 177 -3.35 -2.10 14.53
CA PHE A 177 -4.50 -1.36 14.04
C PHE A 177 -5.79 -2.17 14.27
N ARG A 178 -6.80 -1.49 14.82
CA ARG A 178 -8.10 -2.05 15.16
C ARG A 178 -9.01 -2.22 13.94
N LEU A 179 -8.57 -3.00 12.95
CA LEU A 179 -9.32 -3.28 11.72
C LEU A 179 -10.72 -3.86 12.02
N SER A 180 -10.84 -4.66 13.08
CA SER A 180 -12.11 -5.25 13.52
C SER A 180 -13.22 -4.20 13.74
N ALA A 181 -12.88 -3.01 14.22
CA ALA A 181 -13.83 -1.92 14.44
C ALA A 181 -14.43 -1.34 13.15
N TYR A 182 -13.81 -1.61 11.99
CA TYR A 182 -14.22 -1.09 10.69
C TYR A 182 -14.99 -2.11 9.84
N GLN A 183 -15.24 -3.32 10.34
CA GLN A 183 -15.86 -4.42 9.59
C GLN A 183 -17.19 -4.03 8.93
N GLU A 184 -18.15 -3.52 9.71
CA GLU A 184 -19.48 -3.18 9.18
C GLU A 184 -19.42 -2.00 8.21
N GLN A 185 -18.51 -1.04 8.43
CA GLN A 185 -18.30 0.07 7.52
C GLN A 185 -17.75 -0.41 6.18
N LEU A 186 -16.71 -1.25 6.18
CA LEU A 186 -16.11 -1.80 4.97
C LEU A 186 -17.11 -2.67 4.20
N LYS A 187 -17.83 -3.54 4.90
CA LYS A 187 -18.91 -4.35 4.31
C LYS A 187 -19.93 -3.47 3.59
N LYS A 188 -20.43 -2.42 4.27
CA LYS A 188 -21.42 -1.50 3.70
C LYS A 188 -20.90 -0.80 2.44
N LEU A 189 -19.67 -0.29 2.46
CA LEU A 189 -19.05 0.40 1.33
C LEU A 189 -18.91 -0.51 0.10
N ILE A 190 -18.55 -1.79 0.31
CA ILE A 190 -18.40 -2.76 -0.77
C ILE A 190 -19.77 -3.22 -1.29
N GLU A 191 -20.74 -3.45 -0.40
CA GLU A 191 -22.10 -3.87 -0.76
C GLU A 191 -22.86 -2.77 -1.52
N SER A 192 -22.76 -1.50 -1.09
CA SER A 192 -23.37 -0.35 -1.76
C SER A 192 -22.74 -0.06 -3.13
N GLY A 193 -21.49 -0.47 -3.34
CA GLY A 193 -20.72 -0.15 -4.54
C GLY A 193 -20.00 1.20 -4.48
N ASP A 194 -19.92 1.81 -3.29
CA ASP A 194 -19.07 2.98 -3.04
C ASP A 194 -17.58 2.61 -3.20
N VAL A 195 -17.22 1.38 -2.81
CA VAL A 195 -15.94 0.75 -3.14
C VAL A 195 -16.22 -0.41 -4.09
N GLN A 196 -15.70 -0.31 -5.31
CA GLN A 196 -15.92 -1.32 -6.35
C GLN A 196 -14.71 -2.26 -6.45
N ILE A 197 -14.98 -3.56 -6.37
CA ILE A 197 -13.96 -4.60 -6.54
C ILE A 197 -14.29 -5.37 -7.80
N TYR A 198 -13.37 -5.36 -8.75
CA TYR A 198 -13.47 -6.13 -9.99
C TYR A 198 -12.31 -7.11 -10.12
N PRO A 199 -12.56 -8.30 -10.68
CA PRO A 199 -13.85 -8.84 -11.14
C PRO A 199 -14.79 -9.24 -9.99
N LYS A 200 -16.09 -9.43 -10.26
CA LYS A 200 -17.14 -9.70 -9.25
C LYS A 200 -16.83 -10.87 -8.32
N PHE A 201 -16.15 -11.92 -8.78
CA PHE A 201 -15.80 -13.03 -7.90
C PHE A 201 -14.80 -12.63 -6.81
N ARG A 202 -13.88 -11.68 -7.08
CA ARG A 202 -12.98 -11.11 -6.06
C ARG A 202 -13.75 -10.29 -5.03
N LYS A 203 -14.77 -9.54 -5.45
CA LYS A 203 -15.70 -8.87 -4.52
C LYS A 203 -16.31 -9.86 -3.54
N ASN A 204 -16.76 -11.02 -4.03
CA ASN A 204 -17.36 -12.05 -3.18
C ASN A 204 -16.33 -12.64 -2.20
N GLU A 205 -15.10 -12.92 -2.65
CA GLU A 205 -14.02 -13.40 -1.77
C GLU A 205 -13.70 -12.42 -0.64
N VAL A 206 -13.60 -11.12 -0.95
CA VAL A 206 -13.35 -10.07 0.06
C VAL A 206 -14.53 -9.94 1.02
N LEU A 207 -15.77 -9.97 0.53
CA LEU A 207 -16.96 -9.96 1.40
C LEU A 207 -17.01 -11.19 2.32
N SER A 208 -16.71 -12.38 1.81
CA SER A 208 -16.62 -13.59 2.64
C SER A 208 -15.54 -13.47 3.71
N PHE A 209 -14.37 -12.93 3.37
CA PHE A 209 -13.31 -12.67 4.34
C PHE A 209 -13.75 -11.69 5.45
N ILE A 210 -14.40 -10.59 5.09
CA ILE A 210 -14.95 -9.62 6.06
C ILE A 210 -16.00 -10.28 6.96
N GLN A 211 -16.87 -11.13 6.40
CA GLN A 211 -17.93 -11.83 7.15
C GLN A 211 -17.40 -12.89 8.12
N MET A 212 -16.19 -13.42 7.90
CA MET A 212 -15.54 -14.35 8.83
C MET A 212 -15.06 -13.67 10.12
N GLY A 213 -15.04 -12.33 10.18
CA GLY A 213 -14.51 -11.57 11.30
C GLY A 213 -13.14 -10.98 10.99
N LEU A 214 -13.07 -9.66 10.78
CA LEU A 214 -11.81 -8.97 10.59
C LEU A 214 -10.99 -8.98 11.88
N LYS A 215 -9.73 -9.41 11.78
CA LYS A 215 -8.78 -9.41 12.88
C LYS A 215 -7.94 -8.14 12.85
N ASP A 216 -7.60 -7.64 14.03
CA ASP A 216 -6.63 -6.56 14.19
C ASP A 216 -5.25 -7.06 13.73
N PHE A 217 -4.47 -6.17 13.10
CA PHE A 217 -3.19 -6.54 12.51
C PHE A 217 -2.07 -5.61 12.97
N SER A 218 -0.85 -6.16 13.02
CA SER A 218 0.32 -5.42 13.43
C SER A 218 0.69 -4.37 12.38
N ILE A 219 0.88 -3.13 12.82
CA ILE A 219 1.27 -1.97 12.00
C ILE A 219 2.65 -1.42 12.34
N SER A 220 3.38 -2.08 13.23
CA SER A 220 4.79 -1.79 13.49
C SER A 220 5.60 -3.05 13.76
N ARG A 221 6.91 -2.87 13.88
CA ARG A 221 7.87 -3.88 14.36
C ARG A 221 9.08 -3.22 14.98
N SER A 222 9.81 -3.98 15.79
CA SER A 222 11.04 -3.51 16.40
C SER A 222 12.06 -3.06 15.36
N ARG A 223 12.78 -1.96 15.63
CA ARG A 223 13.90 -1.50 14.79
C ARG A 223 14.99 -2.55 14.66
N ALA A 224 15.25 -3.31 15.71
CA ALA A 224 16.22 -4.39 15.71
C ALA A 224 15.88 -5.45 14.65
N ARG A 225 14.60 -5.85 14.55
CA ARG A 225 14.15 -6.81 13.54
C ARG A 225 14.11 -6.21 12.14
N ALA A 226 13.72 -4.95 12.03
CA ALA A 226 13.75 -4.23 10.77
C ALA A 226 15.16 -3.80 10.32
N LYS A 227 16.19 -4.05 11.13
CA LYS A 227 17.58 -3.60 10.88
C LYS A 227 17.65 -2.10 10.58
N ASP A 228 16.93 -1.31 11.38
CA ASP A 228 16.82 0.16 11.23
C ASP A 228 16.26 0.64 9.89
N TRP A 229 15.57 -0.23 9.14
CA TRP A 229 15.04 0.06 7.81
C TRP A 229 13.51 0.21 7.80
N GLY A 230 13.03 1.37 7.33
CA GLY A 230 11.60 1.70 7.22
C GLY A 230 11.24 3.06 7.81
N VAL A 231 9.95 3.40 7.82
CA VAL A 231 9.45 4.65 8.39
C VAL A 231 9.40 4.57 9.92
N PRO A 232 10.03 5.49 10.68
CA PRO A 232 9.93 5.50 12.15
C PRO A 232 8.51 5.77 12.63
N VAL A 233 8.06 5.06 13.67
CA VAL A 233 6.77 5.34 14.32
C VAL A 233 6.82 6.72 15.01
N PRO A 234 5.83 7.60 14.78
CA PRO A 234 5.77 8.89 15.48
C PRO A 234 5.74 8.72 17.00
N GLY A 235 6.70 9.33 17.69
CA GLY A 235 6.79 9.29 19.16
C GLY A 235 7.41 8.03 19.76
N ASP A 236 7.75 7.02 18.95
CA ASP A 236 8.46 5.82 19.40
C ASP A 236 9.61 5.47 18.44
N ALA A 237 10.81 5.92 18.80
CA ALA A 237 12.00 5.69 18.00
C ALA A 237 12.53 4.25 18.07
N SER A 238 11.89 3.34 18.81
CA SER A 238 12.26 1.91 18.87
C SER A 238 11.51 1.05 17.84
N GLN A 239 10.48 1.61 17.21
CA GLN A 239 9.59 0.93 16.28
C GLN A 239 9.65 1.55 14.88
N VAL A 240 9.47 0.72 13.86
CA VAL A 240 9.22 1.16 12.48
C VAL A 240 7.84 0.72 12.04
N MET A 241 7.20 1.52 11.19
CA MET A 241 5.93 1.21 10.57
C MET A 241 6.06 -0.05 9.71
N TYR A 242 5.01 -0.86 9.77
CA TYR A 242 4.94 -2.16 9.12
C TYR A 242 4.44 -2.04 7.68
N VAL A 243 4.98 -2.89 6.80
CA VAL A 243 4.83 -2.83 5.34
C VAL A 243 3.47 -2.32 4.89
N TRP A 244 2.37 -2.98 5.25
CA TRP A 244 1.07 -2.62 4.68
C TRP A 244 0.56 -1.24 5.09
N PHE A 245 0.89 -0.76 6.29
CA PHE A 245 0.47 0.57 6.74
C PHE A 245 1.31 1.69 6.11
N ASP A 246 2.58 1.40 5.84
CA ASP A 246 3.52 2.24 5.09
C ASP A 246 3.18 2.20 3.58
N ALA A 247 3.31 1.04 2.96
CA ALA A 247 3.21 0.83 1.53
C ALA A 247 1.85 1.27 0.98
N LEU A 248 0.72 0.96 1.63
CA LEU A 248 -0.60 1.40 1.13
C LEU A 248 -0.77 2.92 1.18
N SER A 249 -0.04 3.63 2.03
CA SER A 249 -0.07 5.09 2.08
C SER A 249 0.54 5.73 0.84
N ASN A 250 1.35 4.99 0.04
CA ASN A 250 2.00 5.51 -1.17
C ASN A 250 1.01 6.23 -2.11
N TYR A 251 -0.21 5.70 -2.22
CA TYR A 251 -1.25 6.21 -3.11
C TYR A 251 -1.70 7.63 -2.77
N ILE A 252 -1.53 8.06 -1.51
CA ILE A 252 -1.83 9.42 -1.06
C ILE A 252 -0.55 10.23 -0.83
N THR A 253 0.54 9.62 -0.36
CA THR A 253 1.80 10.34 -0.13
C THR A 253 2.41 10.84 -1.45
N ALA A 254 2.29 10.06 -2.54
CA ALA A 254 2.75 10.48 -3.86
C ALA A 254 2.03 11.75 -4.36
N LEU A 255 0.79 11.96 -3.91
CA LEU A 255 0.00 13.15 -4.20
C LEU A 255 0.27 14.31 -3.22
N GLY A 256 1.24 14.18 -2.32
CA GLY A 256 1.63 15.23 -1.38
C GLY A 256 0.88 15.22 -0.04
N TYR A 257 0.15 14.15 0.30
CA TYR A 257 -0.46 14.01 1.63
C TYR A 257 0.58 14.13 2.74
N GLY A 258 0.31 14.97 3.74
CA GLY A 258 1.24 15.30 4.83
C GLY A 258 2.34 16.31 4.47
N SER A 259 2.46 16.70 3.20
CA SER A 259 3.42 17.71 2.76
C SER A 259 2.82 19.13 2.77
N ALA A 260 3.65 20.14 2.56
CA ALA A 260 3.21 21.53 2.43
C ALA A 260 2.36 21.79 1.17
N ASP A 261 2.56 21.01 0.10
CA ASP A 261 1.79 21.10 -1.15
C ASP A 261 0.87 19.88 -1.30
N THR A 262 -0.42 20.10 -1.05
CA THR A 262 -1.48 19.09 -1.17
C THR A 262 -2.31 19.24 -2.44
N THR A 263 -1.87 20.06 -3.41
CA THR A 263 -2.67 20.37 -4.62
C THR A 263 -3.03 19.13 -5.42
N LYS A 264 -2.09 18.18 -5.61
CA LYS A 264 -2.35 16.91 -6.28
C LYS A 264 -3.32 16.05 -5.49
N PHE A 265 -3.14 15.95 -4.17
CA PHE A 265 -4.04 15.19 -3.29
C PHE A 265 -5.49 15.68 -3.42
N MET A 266 -5.70 16.99 -3.34
CA MET A 266 -7.03 17.61 -3.48
C MET A 266 -7.66 17.46 -4.88
N ARG A 267 -6.83 17.24 -5.91
CA ARG A 267 -7.27 17.13 -7.31
C ARG A 267 -7.58 15.70 -7.76
N TYR A 268 -6.75 14.75 -7.31
CA TYR A 268 -6.73 13.38 -7.82
C TYR A 268 -7.23 12.33 -6.82
N TRP A 269 -7.30 12.62 -5.52
CA TRP A 269 -7.83 11.68 -4.53
C TRP A 269 -9.36 11.85 -4.36
N PRO A 270 -10.15 10.76 -4.25
CA PRO A 270 -9.76 9.34 -4.27
C PRO A 270 -9.37 8.83 -5.66
N ALA A 271 -8.56 7.75 -5.71
CA ALA A 271 -8.23 7.09 -6.96
C ALA A 271 -9.47 6.54 -7.67
N ASP A 272 -9.52 6.69 -9.00
CA ASP A 272 -10.56 6.07 -9.83
C ASP A 272 -10.29 4.57 -10.02
N LEU A 273 -9.02 4.14 -10.00
CA LEU A 273 -8.65 2.73 -10.18
C LEU A 273 -7.30 2.38 -9.56
N HIS A 274 -7.30 1.37 -8.69
CA HIS A 274 -6.09 0.64 -8.29
C HIS A 274 -6.00 -0.67 -9.09
N VAL A 275 -4.96 -0.82 -9.91
CA VAL A 275 -4.69 -2.05 -10.67
C VAL A 275 -3.68 -2.87 -9.88
N ILE A 276 -4.07 -4.08 -9.50
CA ILE A 276 -3.28 -4.92 -8.59
C ILE A 276 -3.30 -6.40 -8.99
N GLY A 277 -2.25 -7.12 -8.57
CA GLY A 277 -2.20 -8.58 -8.61
C GLY A 277 -3.16 -9.24 -7.60
N LYS A 278 -3.60 -10.47 -7.93
CA LYS A 278 -4.56 -11.24 -7.08
C LYS A 278 -4.11 -11.45 -5.63
N GLY A 279 -2.81 -11.61 -5.40
CA GLY A 279 -2.23 -11.98 -4.10
C GLY A 279 -2.28 -10.87 -3.05
N ILE A 280 -2.62 -9.64 -3.44
CA ILE A 280 -2.66 -8.46 -2.57
C ILE A 280 -4.05 -7.84 -2.46
N SER A 281 -5.07 -8.52 -2.98
CA SER A 281 -6.47 -8.05 -3.02
C SER A 281 -7.14 -7.92 -1.66
N ARG A 282 -6.64 -8.58 -0.61
CA ARG A 282 -7.16 -8.41 0.75
C ARG A 282 -6.58 -7.20 1.47
N PHE A 283 -5.42 -6.73 1.03
CA PHE A 283 -4.74 -5.57 1.63
C PHE A 283 -5.24 -4.26 1.03
N HIS A 284 -5.66 -4.28 -0.24
CA HIS A 284 -6.29 -3.16 -0.94
C HIS A 284 -7.79 -3.13 -0.68
#